data_AF-A0A8D7B398-F1
#
_entry.id   AF-A0A8D7B398-F1
#
_cell.length_a   1.000
_cell.length_b   1.000
_cell.length_c   1.000
_cell.angle_alpha   90.00
_cell.angle_beta   90.00
_cell.angle_gamma   90.00
#
_symmetry.space_group_name_H-M   'P 1'
#
loop_
_entity.id
_entity.type
_entity.pdbx_description
1 polymer ?
#
loop_
_entity_poly.entity_id
_entity_poly.type
_entity_poly.pdbx_seq_one_letter_code
_entity_poly.pdbx_strand_id
1 'polypeptide(L)'
;MGFRCWLLVITFVLSMGFHCELAGAPGRRQLLLQSLEPPDDGVCTAVVSPQGYECQEYEVKTQDGYILTMHRIPQGRGGGSAGKRQPVLLQHGVLMDGMTWRLLNPPQQSLAFVLADNGFDVWITHGRGTRWSRRHESLDTSNPAYWAWSWDELASFDLPATVGFVFRKTGQKLHYVGHSMGTLTALSAFSEGKLVDKIKSAALLTPVAYLTYMTTPMGRAAGSAFSGEMLGALGVGEFDPKGAVGTNYLEFVCAMPG
;
A
#
# COMPACT_ATOMS: atom_id res chain seq x y z
N MET A 1 -15.05 -25.77 16.86
CA MET A 1 -13.80 -25.93 17.63
C MET A 1 -12.92 -24.74 17.32
N GLY A 2 -12.47 -24.03 18.35
CA GLY A 2 -12.01 -22.65 18.26
C GLY A 2 -10.60 -22.44 17.71
N PHE A 3 -10.33 -21.20 17.35
CA PHE A 3 -9.06 -20.52 17.61
C PHE A 3 -9.36 -19.04 17.92
N ARG A 4 -8.97 -18.61 19.13
CA ARG A 4 -8.94 -17.22 19.57
C ARG A 4 -7.74 -16.57 18.89
N CYS A 5 -7.94 -15.47 18.16
CA CYS A 5 -6.86 -14.60 17.72
C CYS A 5 -7.06 -13.22 18.35
N TRP A 6 -6.66 -13.12 19.63
CA TRP A 6 -6.39 -11.83 20.27
C TRP A 6 -4.95 -11.47 19.97
N LEU A 7 -4.76 -10.50 19.06
CA LEU A 7 -3.70 -9.50 18.95
C LEU A 7 -3.60 -9.10 17.47
N LEU A 8 -4.23 -7.98 17.11
CA LEU A 8 -3.93 -7.10 15.97
C LEU A 8 -5.05 -6.05 15.72
N VAL A 9 -5.92 -5.81 16.72
CA VAL A 9 -6.85 -4.68 16.73
C VAL A 9 -6.16 -3.39 17.21
N ILE A 10 -4.99 -3.50 17.84
CA ILE A 10 -4.30 -2.36 18.47
C ILE A 10 -3.57 -1.47 17.43
N THR A 11 -3.10 -2.01 16.30
CA THR A 11 -2.36 -1.20 15.31
C THR A 11 -3.24 -0.33 14.42
N PHE A 12 -4.48 -0.75 14.13
CA PHE A 12 -5.43 0.06 13.35
C PHE A 12 -6.00 1.20 14.18
N VAL A 13 -6.30 0.95 15.47
CA VAL A 13 -6.73 1.99 16.42
C VAL A 13 -5.60 2.96 16.74
N LEU A 14 -4.34 2.51 16.80
CA LEU A 14 -3.19 3.41 16.98
C LEU A 14 -2.89 4.23 15.72
N SER A 15 -3.08 3.69 14.51
CA SER A 15 -2.89 4.46 13.27
C SER A 15 -3.91 5.57 13.10
N MET A 16 -5.19 5.33 13.43
CA MET A 16 -6.21 6.37 13.47
C MET A 16 -6.10 7.24 14.72
N GLY A 17 -5.72 6.69 15.87
CA GLY A 17 -5.44 7.44 17.10
C GLY A 17 -4.31 8.45 16.92
N PHE A 18 -3.23 8.09 16.21
CA PHE A 18 -2.14 8.99 15.87
C PHE A 18 -2.59 10.10 14.90
N HIS A 19 -3.49 9.81 13.96
CA HIS A 19 -4.08 10.82 13.09
C HIS A 19 -5.08 11.73 13.83
N CYS A 20 -5.83 11.20 14.82
CA CYS A 20 -6.72 12.00 15.66
C CYS A 20 -5.94 12.86 16.69
N GLU A 21 -4.84 12.36 17.26
CA GLU A 21 -3.93 13.16 18.11
C GLU A 21 -3.27 14.30 17.32
N LEU A 22 -2.95 14.07 16.05
CA LEU A 22 -2.44 15.11 15.13
C LEU A 22 -3.51 16.13 14.72
N ALA A 23 -4.78 15.73 14.63
CA ALA A 23 -5.89 16.62 14.33
C ALA A 23 -6.14 17.65 15.47
N GLY A 24 -5.94 17.25 16.74
CA GLY A 24 -6.25 18.04 17.93
C GLY A 24 -5.20 19.04 18.44
N ALA A 25 -4.00 19.14 17.85
CA ALA A 25 -2.94 20.02 18.35
C ALA A 25 -2.53 21.10 17.32
N PRO A 26 -3.04 22.35 17.40
CA PRO A 26 -2.84 23.37 16.36
C PRO A 26 -1.38 23.82 16.18
N GLY A 27 -0.55 23.70 17.22
CA GLY A 27 0.82 24.27 17.25
C GLY A 27 1.97 23.35 16.85
N ARG A 28 1.75 22.03 16.72
CA ARG A 28 2.81 21.06 16.33
C ARG A 28 2.79 20.71 14.85
N ARG A 29 1.80 21.23 14.11
CA ARG A 29 1.49 20.92 12.70
C ARG A 29 2.63 21.24 11.73
N GLN A 30 3.47 22.23 12.00
CA GLN A 30 4.40 22.73 10.99
C GLN A 30 5.78 22.03 11.00
N LEU A 31 6.27 21.61 12.17
CA LEU A 31 7.63 21.06 12.32
C LEU A 31 7.75 19.56 12.01
N LEU A 32 6.67 18.79 12.10
CA LEU A 32 6.67 17.32 11.86
C LEU A 32 6.23 16.93 10.44
N LEU A 33 5.43 17.77 9.77
CA LEU A 33 5.00 17.53 8.39
C LEU A 33 6.00 18.04 7.35
N GLN A 34 6.77 19.09 7.67
CA GLN A 34 7.85 19.58 6.80
C GLN A 34 9.03 18.60 6.66
N SER A 35 9.19 17.62 7.56
CA SER A 35 10.26 16.62 7.50
C SER A 35 9.89 15.34 6.72
N LEU A 36 8.65 15.23 6.23
CA LEU A 36 8.12 14.05 5.54
C LEU A 36 7.92 14.25 4.02
N GLU A 37 8.30 15.40 3.48
CA GLU A 37 8.43 15.55 2.03
C GLU A 37 9.84 15.09 1.65
N PRO A 38 10.02 13.86 1.13
CA PRO A 38 11.26 13.56 0.44
C PRO A 38 11.40 14.58 -0.70
N PRO A 39 12.63 15.11 -0.93
CA PRO A 39 12.89 16.01 -2.04
C PRO A 39 12.41 15.40 -3.38
N ASP A 40 12.29 16.23 -4.41
CA ASP A 40 11.95 15.81 -5.79
C ASP A 40 12.89 14.72 -6.36
N ASP A 41 13.98 14.44 -5.65
CA ASP A 41 14.82 13.28 -5.84
C ASP A 41 14.02 12.01 -5.50
N GLY A 42 13.76 11.15 -6.50
CA GLY A 42 12.98 9.92 -6.36
C GLY A 42 13.27 9.10 -5.09
N VAL A 43 12.28 8.31 -4.66
CA VAL A 43 12.30 7.52 -3.43
C VAL A 43 13.63 6.79 -3.23
N CYS A 44 14.20 6.20 -4.27
CA CYS A 44 15.47 5.50 -4.14
C CYS A 44 16.59 6.42 -3.63
N THR A 45 16.75 7.60 -4.21
CA THR A 45 17.81 8.56 -3.88
C THR A 45 17.58 9.23 -2.53
N ALA A 46 16.37 9.72 -2.29
CA ALA A 46 16.06 10.47 -1.08
C ALA A 46 15.93 9.59 0.17
N VAL A 47 15.50 8.34 0.00
CA VAL A 47 14.95 7.55 1.10
C VAL A 47 15.70 6.24 1.31
N VAL A 48 16.06 5.52 0.25
CA VAL A 48 16.68 4.19 0.38
C VAL A 48 18.21 4.24 0.42
N SER A 49 18.83 4.97 -0.51
CA SER A 49 20.29 5.12 -0.60
C SER A 49 20.95 5.67 0.67
N PRO A 50 20.38 6.67 1.39
CA PRO A 50 20.99 7.17 2.63
C PRO A 50 21.01 6.14 3.76
N GLN A 51 20.20 5.08 3.66
CA GLN A 51 20.19 3.99 4.62
C GLN A 51 21.26 2.92 4.29
N GLY A 52 22.01 3.08 3.20
CA GLY A 52 23.06 2.16 2.76
C GLY A 52 22.56 0.98 1.91
N TYR A 53 21.32 1.05 1.40
CA TYR A 53 20.75 0.01 0.53
C TYR A 53 20.77 0.47 -0.92
N GLU A 54 20.99 -0.48 -1.83
CA GLU A 54 20.75 -0.25 -3.25
C GLU A 54 19.26 -0.21 -3.53
N CYS A 55 18.86 0.66 -4.47
CA CYS A 55 17.47 0.83 -4.84
C CYS A 55 17.35 1.02 -6.35
N GLN A 56 16.37 0.34 -6.95
CA GLN A 56 16.05 0.44 -8.37
C GLN A 56 14.58 0.80 -8.53
N GLU A 57 14.28 1.69 -9.46
CA GLU A 57 12.92 2.11 -9.79
C GLU A 57 12.49 1.47 -11.11
N TYR A 58 11.25 1.01 -11.16
CA TYR A 58 10.67 0.38 -12.32
C TYR A 58 9.27 0.91 -12.57
N GLU A 59 8.94 1.04 -13.85
CA GLU A 59 7.59 1.37 -14.29
C GLU A 59 6.92 0.11 -14.84
N VAL A 60 5.68 -0.13 -14.40
CA VAL A 60 4.87 -1.28 -14.80
C VAL A 60 3.58 -0.74 -15.38
N LYS A 61 3.38 -0.97 -16.68
CA LYS A 61 2.14 -0.64 -17.37
C LYS A 61 1.10 -1.75 -17.14
N THR A 62 -0.10 -1.36 -16.74
CA THR A 62 -1.27 -2.24 -16.63
C THR A 62 -1.98 -2.40 -17.97
N GLN A 63 -2.88 -3.38 -18.07
CA GLN A 63 -3.61 -3.64 -19.32
C GLN A 63 -4.57 -2.50 -19.69
N ASP A 64 -5.13 -1.82 -18.68
CA ASP A 64 -6.03 -0.68 -18.82
C ASP A 64 -5.30 0.67 -18.94
N GLY A 65 -3.97 0.69 -18.96
CA GLY A 65 -3.19 1.88 -19.33
C GLY A 65 -2.62 2.70 -18.17
N TYR A 66 -2.78 2.27 -16.91
CA TYR A 66 -2.11 2.89 -15.77
C TYR A 66 -0.62 2.53 -15.75
N ILE A 67 0.20 3.48 -15.31
CA ILE A 67 1.65 3.32 -15.17
C ILE A 67 1.98 3.35 -13.68
N LEU A 68 2.29 2.16 -13.15
CA LEU A 68 2.59 1.94 -11.74
C LEU A 68 4.09 2.03 -11.50
N THR A 69 4.49 2.71 -10.44
CA THR A 69 5.88 2.75 -10.00
C THR A 69 6.13 1.62 -9.00
N MET A 70 7.26 0.93 -9.14
CA MET A 70 7.70 -0.13 -8.24
C MET A 70 9.17 0.08 -7.86
N HIS A 71 9.48 -0.09 -6.59
CA HIS A 71 10.84 0.02 -6.08
C HIS A 71 11.38 -1.35 -5.75
N ARG A 72 12.66 -1.56 -5.98
CA ARG A 72 13.35 -2.82 -5.72
C ARG A 72 14.58 -2.59 -4.87
N ILE A 73 14.70 -3.35 -3.80
CA ILE A 73 15.89 -3.45 -2.96
C ILE A 73 16.49 -4.83 -3.20
N PRO A 74 17.48 -4.95 -4.10
CA PRO A 74 18.00 -6.24 -4.55
C PRO A 74 18.82 -6.96 -3.47
N GLN A 75 19.41 -6.22 -2.53
CA GLN A 75 20.27 -6.76 -1.49
C GLN A 75 20.30 -5.90 -0.22
N GLY A 76 20.55 -6.55 0.91
CA GLY A 76 20.84 -5.89 2.18
C GLY A 76 22.27 -5.33 2.27
N ARG A 77 22.52 -4.54 3.31
CA ARG A 77 23.74 -3.74 3.52
C ARG A 77 25.03 -4.56 3.64
N GLY A 78 24.91 -5.78 4.16
CA GLY A 78 26.05 -6.65 4.43
C GLY A 78 26.63 -7.35 3.21
N GLY A 79 26.11 -7.12 2.00
CA GLY A 79 26.54 -7.84 0.80
C GLY A 79 26.26 -9.34 0.91
N GLY A 80 25.00 -9.73 0.65
CA GLY A 80 24.63 -11.15 0.65
C GLY A 80 25.23 -11.93 -0.53
N SER A 81 25.28 -13.26 -0.41
CA SER A 81 25.80 -14.19 -1.42
C SER A 81 25.33 -13.90 -2.85
N ALA A 82 26.22 -14.07 -3.83
CA ALA A 82 26.02 -13.84 -5.28
C ALA A 82 25.00 -14.76 -5.99
N GLY A 83 24.08 -15.39 -5.24
CA GLY A 83 23.04 -16.28 -5.75
C GLY A 83 21.75 -15.55 -6.17
N LYS A 84 20.90 -16.26 -6.93
CA LYS A 84 19.53 -15.80 -7.24
C LYS A 84 18.69 -15.76 -5.96
N ARG A 85 18.51 -14.55 -5.42
CA ARG A 85 17.67 -14.30 -4.25
C ARG A 85 16.19 -14.55 -4.58
N GLN A 86 15.44 -15.02 -3.60
CA GLN A 86 13.99 -15.23 -3.76
C GLN A 86 13.27 -13.87 -3.76
N PRO A 87 12.44 -13.57 -4.77
CA PRO A 87 11.69 -12.33 -4.81
C PRO A 87 10.56 -12.31 -3.80
N VAL A 88 10.38 -11.17 -3.12
CA VAL A 88 9.27 -10.89 -2.22
C VAL A 88 8.58 -9.61 -2.67
N LEU A 89 7.27 -9.65 -2.90
CA LEU A 89 6.46 -8.49 -3.29
C LEU A 89 5.66 -7.99 -2.08
N LEU A 90 5.82 -6.72 -1.73
CA LEU A 90 5.14 -6.05 -0.63
C LEU A 90 4.04 -5.13 -1.17
N GLN A 91 2.78 -5.44 -0.86
CA GLN A 91 1.60 -4.68 -1.30
C GLN A 91 0.91 -3.98 -0.12
N HIS A 92 0.79 -2.66 -0.22
CA HIS A 92 0.20 -1.80 0.82
C HIS A 92 -1.34 -1.91 0.91
N GLY A 93 -1.91 -1.27 1.95
CA GLY A 93 -3.35 -1.20 2.19
C GLY A 93 -4.02 0.07 1.65
N VAL A 94 -5.26 0.30 2.07
CA VAL A 94 -6.07 1.48 1.70
C VAL A 94 -5.49 2.77 2.27
N LEU A 95 -5.51 3.85 1.47
CA LEU A 95 -4.97 5.18 1.84
C LEU A 95 -3.49 5.16 2.26
N MET A 96 -2.75 4.18 1.77
CA MET A 96 -1.31 4.03 1.98
C MET A 96 -0.61 3.99 0.63
N ASP A 97 0.72 4.08 0.65
CA ASP A 97 1.57 3.73 -0.48
C ASP A 97 2.63 2.69 -0.05
N GLY A 98 3.44 2.24 -1.00
CA GLY A 98 4.50 1.25 -0.77
C GLY A 98 5.56 1.74 0.23
N MET A 99 5.64 3.05 0.49
CA MET A 99 6.61 3.59 1.42
C MET A 99 6.31 3.23 2.87
N THR A 100 5.07 2.85 3.20
CA THR A 100 4.68 2.35 4.53
C THR A 100 5.59 1.24 5.06
N TRP A 101 6.05 0.34 4.19
CA TRP A 101 6.92 -0.78 4.57
C TRP A 101 8.32 -0.37 5.05
N ARG A 102 8.65 0.91 4.90
CA ARG A 102 9.97 1.49 5.19
C ARG A 102 9.91 2.82 5.96
N LEU A 103 8.84 3.61 5.87
CA LEU A 103 8.81 5.00 6.38
C LEU A 103 8.62 5.11 7.88
N LEU A 104 7.99 4.11 8.52
CA LEU A 104 7.56 4.30 9.90
C LEU A 104 8.65 4.01 10.92
N ASN A 105 9.66 3.20 10.58
CA ASN A 105 10.62 2.68 11.54
C ASN A 105 12.07 2.68 11.03
N PRO A 106 13.07 2.66 11.93
CA PRO A 106 14.47 2.42 11.58
C PRO A 106 14.67 1.13 10.73
N PRO A 107 15.79 0.99 10.01
CA PRO A 107 16.03 -0.15 9.12
C PRO A 107 15.82 -1.53 9.76
N GLN A 108 16.14 -1.68 11.04
CA GLN A 108 16.03 -2.92 11.79
C GLN A 108 14.58 -3.32 12.14
N GLN A 109 13.63 -2.41 11.95
CA GLN A 109 12.21 -2.59 12.27
C GLN A 109 11.30 -2.40 11.05
N SER A 110 11.88 -2.11 9.89
CA SER A 110 11.18 -1.95 8.63
C SER A 110 11.22 -3.25 7.85
N LEU A 111 10.05 -3.82 7.55
CA LEU A 111 9.94 -5.16 6.95
C LEU A 111 10.74 -5.28 5.65
N ALA A 112 10.70 -4.24 4.79
CA ALA A 112 11.44 -4.24 3.54
C ALA A 112 12.96 -4.40 3.75
N PHE A 113 13.51 -3.71 4.73
CA PHE A 113 14.93 -3.74 5.05
C PHE A 113 15.35 -5.02 5.77
N VAL A 114 14.52 -5.49 6.71
CA VAL A 114 14.75 -6.78 7.38
C VAL A 114 14.78 -7.92 6.36
N LEU A 115 13.86 -7.94 5.38
CA LEU A 115 13.86 -8.95 4.34
C LEU A 115 15.12 -8.87 3.44
N ALA A 116 15.52 -7.66 3.06
CA ALA A 116 16.73 -7.45 2.25
C ALA A 116 18.01 -7.92 2.99
N ASP A 117 18.14 -7.57 4.29
CA ASP A 117 19.24 -8.01 5.15
C ASP A 117 19.23 -9.54 5.37
N ASN A 118 18.05 -10.19 5.29
CA ASN A 118 17.91 -11.65 5.33
C ASN A 118 18.08 -12.34 3.95
N GLY A 119 18.52 -11.61 2.92
CA GLY A 119 18.89 -12.20 1.62
C GLY A 119 17.73 -12.37 0.63
N PHE A 120 16.60 -11.71 0.83
CA PHE A 120 15.52 -11.65 -0.15
C PHE A 120 15.73 -10.51 -1.16
N ASP A 121 15.16 -10.67 -2.35
CA ASP A 121 15.04 -9.61 -3.36
C ASP A 121 13.69 -8.92 -3.16
N VAL A 122 13.69 -7.72 -2.60
CA VAL A 122 12.47 -7.07 -2.11
C VAL A 122 11.91 -6.12 -3.17
N TRP A 123 10.64 -6.29 -3.50
CA TRP A 123 9.89 -5.50 -4.45
C TRP A 123 8.74 -4.81 -3.72
N ILE A 124 8.62 -3.50 -3.87
CA ILE A 124 7.66 -2.63 -3.19
C ILE A 124 6.79 -1.97 -4.25
N THR A 125 5.50 -2.30 -4.27
CA THR A 125 4.55 -1.77 -5.24
C THR A 125 3.86 -0.51 -4.73
N HIS A 126 3.48 0.35 -5.67
CA HIS A 126 2.61 1.50 -5.42
C HIS A 126 1.36 1.38 -6.30
N GLY A 127 0.20 1.27 -5.68
CA GLY A 127 -1.08 1.15 -6.38
C GLY A 127 -1.43 2.41 -7.18
N ARG A 128 -2.23 2.28 -8.23
CA ARG A 128 -2.74 3.41 -9.02
C ARG A 128 -3.34 4.51 -8.13
N GLY A 129 -3.11 5.77 -8.50
CA GLY A 129 -3.62 6.94 -7.78
C GLY A 129 -2.81 7.34 -6.55
N THR A 130 -1.89 6.51 -6.05
CA THR A 130 -0.92 6.91 -5.01
C THR A 130 0.10 7.91 -5.55
N ARG A 131 0.78 8.65 -4.67
CA ARG A 131 1.76 9.70 -5.01
C ARG A 131 2.71 9.32 -6.17
N TRP A 132 3.19 8.07 -6.18
CA TRP A 132 4.19 7.59 -7.14
C TRP A 132 3.60 6.95 -8.41
N SER A 133 2.30 6.66 -8.43
CA SER A 133 1.60 5.96 -9.52
C SER A 133 0.39 6.76 -10.02
N ARG A 134 0.61 8.04 -10.35
CA ARG A 134 -0.43 8.98 -10.84
C ARG A 134 -0.42 9.18 -12.37
N ARG A 135 0.08 8.20 -13.12
CA ARG A 135 0.26 8.30 -14.57
C ARG A 135 -0.60 7.29 -15.31
N HIS A 136 -1.07 7.69 -16.49
CA HIS A 136 -1.81 6.87 -17.43
C HIS A 136 -1.38 7.24 -18.85
N GLU A 137 -1.58 6.33 -19.81
CA GLU A 137 -1.22 6.57 -21.22
C GLU A 137 -2.06 7.64 -21.93
N SER A 138 -3.26 7.93 -21.44
CA SER A 138 -4.28 8.70 -22.16
C SER A 138 -5.13 9.58 -21.26
N LEU A 139 -5.18 9.28 -19.96
CA LEU A 139 -5.99 10.01 -18.98
C LEU A 139 -5.08 10.86 -18.10
N ASP A 140 -5.52 12.08 -17.82
CA ASP A 140 -4.88 12.96 -16.84
C ASP A 140 -5.60 12.87 -15.49
N THR A 141 -4.88 13.11 -14.39
CA THR A 141 -5.45 13.10 -13.03
C THR A 141 -6.55 14.14 -12.80
N SER A 142 -6.62 15.20 -13.62
CA SER A 142 -7.73 16.17 -13.62
C SER A 142 -9.03 15.61 -14.21
N ASN A 143 -8.96 14.52 -14.98
CA ASN A 143 -10.12 13.88 -15.57
C ASN A 143 -10.74 12.88 -14.58
N PRO A 144 -12.04 13.01 -14.22
CA PRO A 144 -12.72 12.05 -13.36
C PRO A 144 -12.64 10.59 -13.83
N ALA A 145 -12.51 10.36 -15.14
CA ALA A 145 -12.34 9.02 -15.70
C ALA A 145 -11.04 8.33 -15.24
N TYR A 146 -10.00 9.09 -14.88
CA TYR A 146 -8.77 8.54 -14.28
C TYR A 146 -9.04 7.91 -12.89
N TRP A 147 -10.10 8.34 -12.22
CA TRP A 147 -10.44 7.89 -10.87
C TRP A 147 -11.57 6.86 -10.85
N ALA A 148 -12.08 6.47 -12.01
CA ALA A 148 -13.17 5.51 -12.16
C ALA A 148 -12.66 4.06 -12.02
N TRP A 149 -12.10 3.72 -10.87
CA TRP A 149 -11.64 2.38 -10.51
C TRP A 149 -11.90 2.08 -9.04
N SER A 150 -11.93 0.80 -8.72
CA SER A 150 -12.12 0.25 -7.38
C SER A 150 -11.05 -0.79 -7.07
N TRP A 151 -11.22 -1.53 -5.97
CA TRP A 151 -10.35 -2.65 -5.64
C TRP A 151 -10.44 -3.79 -6.67
N ASP A 152 -11.51 -3.88 -7.46
CA ASP A 152 -11.68 -4.86 -8.53
C ASP A 152 -10.60 -4.69 -9.61
N GLU A 153 -10.36 -3.47 -10.07
CA GLU A 153 -9.31 -3.14 -11.03
C GLU A 153 -7.91 -3.43 -10.45
N LEU A 154 -7.71 -3.22 -9.15
CA LEU A 154 -6.43 -3.55 -8.50
C LEU A 154 -6.16 -5.05 -8.54
N ALA A 155 -7.18 -5.88 -8.28
CA ALA A 155 -7.07 -7.33 -8.35
C ALA A 155 -6.95 -7.84 -9.79
N SER A 156 -7.63 -7.21 -10.75
CA SER A 156 -7.70 -7.64 -12.14
C SER A 156 -6.55 -7.17 -13.02
N PHE A 157 -5.99 -5.99 -12.75
CA PHE A 157 -4.99 -5.36 -13.61
C PHE A 157 -3.67 -5.09 -12.87
N ASP A 158 -3.68 -4.40 -11.72
CA ASP A 158 -2.44 -3.98 -11.03
C ASP A 158 -1.65 -5.17 -10.52
N LEU A 159 -2.30 -6.05 -9.76
CA LEU A 159 -1.65 -7.18 -9.14
C LEU A 159 -1.09 -8.15 -10.21
N PRO A 160 -1.83 -8.53 -11.28
CA PRO A 160 -1.26 -9.33 -12.36
C PRO A 160 -0.13 -8.66 -13.12
N ALA A 161 -0.19 -7.34 -13.35
CA ALA A 161 0.85 -6.61 -14.05
C ALA A 161 2.16 -6.60 -13.24
N THR A 162 2.08 -6.29 -11.94
CA THR A 162 3.24 -6.22 -11.03
C THR A 162 3.83 -7.61 -10.76
N VAL A 163 3.02 -8.61 -10.42
CA VAL A 163 3.47 -10.01 -10.24
C VAL A 163 4.08 -10.55 -11.52
N GLY A 164 3.43 -10.31 -12.67
CA GLY A 164 3.93 -10.73 -13.97
C GLY A 164 5.26 -10.07 -14.33
N PHE A 165 5.44 -8.79 -14.03
CA PHE A 165 6.69 -8.09 -14.24
C PHE A 165 7.84 -8.70 -13.42
N VAL A 166 7.63 -8.89 -12.10
CA VAL A 166 8.65 -9.49 -11.22
C VAL A 166 8.99 -10.91 -11.65
N PHE A 167 7.97 -11.71 -11.99
CA PHE A 167 8.17 -13.06 -12.49
C PHE A 167 9.02 -13.09 -13.78
N ARG A 168 8.72 -12.21 -14.76
CA ARG A 168 9.52 -12.11 -16.00
C ARG A 168 10.94 -11.62 -15.75
N LYS A 169 11.12 -10.66 -14.84
CA LYS A 169 12.42 -10.06 -14.54
C LYS A 169 13.34 -11.01 -13.79
N THR A 170 12.80 -11.79 -12.86
CA THR A 170 13.57 -12.68 -11.98
C THR A 170 13.62 -14.13 -12.47
N GLY A 171 12.65 -14.55 -13.29
CA GLY A 171 12.46 -15.94 -13.71
C GLY A 171 12.06 -16.88 -12.56
N GLN A 172 11.55 -16.35 -11.46
CA GLN A 172 11.25 -17.11 -10.24
C GLN A 172 9.83 -16.83 -9.76
N LYS A 173 9.19 -17.84 -9.15
CA LYS A 173 7.99 -17.63 -8.35
C LYS A 173 8.32 -16.78 -7.14
N LEU A 174 7.42 -15.89 -6.75
CA LEU A 174 7.66 -14.90 -5.70
C LEU A 174 6.82 -15.12 -4.46
N HIS A 175 7.31 -14.66 -3.32
CA HIS A 175 6.55 -14.57 -2.09
C HIS A 175 5.74 -13.28 -2.08
N TYR A 176 4.47 -13.35 -1.72
CA TYR A 176 3.60 -12.20 -1.61
C TYR A 176 3.40 -11.81 -0.15
N VAL A 177 3.45 -10.53 0.16
CA VAL A 177 3.06 -9.99 1.47
C VAL A 177 2.08 -8.85 1.23
N GLY A 178 0.84 -9.03 1.68
CA GLY A 178 -0.21 -8.01 1.58
C GLY A 178 -0.62 -7.51 2.96
N HIS A 179 -0.96 -6.23 3.07
CA HIS A 179 -1.60 -5.64 4.25
C HIS A 179 -2.99 -5.11 3.91
N SER A 180 -4.00 -5.42 4.74
CA SER A 180 -5.37 -4.89 4.59
C SER A 180 -5.91 -5.05 3.16
N MET A 181 -6.16 -3.98 2.40
CA MET A 181 -6.61 -4.07 1.00
C MET A 181 -5.69 -4.91 0.10
N GLY A 182 -4.38 -4.90 0.32
CA GLY A 182 -3.45 -5.77 -0.41
C GLY A 182 -3.73 -7.26 -0.18
N THR A 183 -4.36 -7.64 0.92
CA THR A 183 -4.80 -9.03 1.13
C THR A 183 -6.09 -9.34 0.37
N LEU A 184 -7.02 -8.37 0.31
CA LEU A 184 -8.27 -8.49 -0.43
C LEU A 184 -8.01 -8.72 -1.92
N THR A 185 -7.11 -7.92 -2.51
CA THR A 185 -6.77 -8.04 -3.93
C THR A 185 -6.12 -9.39 -4.25
N ALA A 186 -5.26 -9.89 -3.36
CA ALA A 186 -4.64 -11.20 -3.52
C ALA A 186 -5.65 -12.35 -3.38
N LEU A 187 -6.51 -12.30 -2.37
CA LEU A 187 -7.55 -13.31 -2.16
C LEU A 187 -8.54 -13.34 -3.35
N SER A 188 -8.94 -12.17 -3.85
CA SER A 188 -9.78 -12.05 -5.05
C SER A 188 -9.11 -12.71 -6.26
N ALA A 189 -7.87 -12.31 -6.59
CA ALA A 189 -7.14 -12.88 -7.72
C ALA A 189 -6.92 -14.40 -7.59
N PHE A 190 -6.60 -14.92 -6.40
CA PHE A 190 -6.41 -16.35 -6.18
C PHE A 190 -7.72 -17.14 -6.29
N SER A 191 -8.84 -16.56 -5.87
CA SER A 191 -10.16 -17.21 -5.99
C SER A 191 -10.59 -17.44 -7.44
N GLU A 192 -10.14 -16.58 -8.35
CA GLU A 192 -10.34 -16.72 -9.80
C GLU A 192 -9.28 -17.62 -10.48
N GLY A 193 -8.38 -18.23 -9.69
CA GLY A 193 -7.29 -19.05 -10.22
C GLY A 193 -6.17 -18.25 -10.91
N LYS A 194 -6.16 -16.92 -10.78
CA LYS A 194 -5.10 -16.07 -11.33
C LYS A 194 -3.86 -16.12 -10.43
N LEU A 195 -2.67 -15.96 -11.02
CA LEU A 195 -1.38 -15.79 -10.34
C LEU A 195 -0.84 -16.99 -9.53
N VAL A 196 -1.63 -18.05 -9.33
CA VAL A 196 -1.25 -19.25 -8.58
C VAL A 196 0.00 -19.95 -9.14
N ASP A 197 0.26 -19.80 -10.44
CA ASP A 197 1.45 -20.33 -11.11
C ASP A 197 2.73 -19.50 -10.85
N LYS A 198 2.58 -18.24 -10.43
CA LYS A 198 3.67 -17.27 -10.24
C LYS A 198 3.97 -16.96 -8.77
N ILE A 199 3.09 -17.36 -7.87
CA ILE A 199 3.24 -17.15 -6.42
C ILE A 199 3.74 -18.44 -5.76
N LYS A 200 4.73 -18.30 -4.89
CA LYS A 200 5.33 -19.41 -4.11
C LYS A 200 4.66 -19.56 -2.75
N SER A 201 4.41 -18.45 -2.07
CA SER A 201 3.59 -18.38 -0.86
C SER A 201 3.05 -16.96 -0.69
N ALA A 202 2.01 -16.81 0.13
CA ALA A 202 1.43 -15.51 0.47
C ALA A 202 1.30 -15.36 1.99
N ALA A 203 1.78 -14.24 2.52
CA ALA A 203 1.55 -13.80 3.89
C ALA A 203 0.53 -12.66 3.87
N LEU A 204 -0.58 -12.84 4.57
CA LEU A 204 -1.69 -11.90 4.59
C LEU A 204 -1.76 -11.25 5.97
N LEU A 205 -1.30 -10.00 6.07
CA LEU A 205 -1.33 -9.23 7.30
C LEU A 205 -2.66 -8.48 7.39
N THR A 206 -3.38 -8.62 8.51
CA THR A 206 -4.73 -8.05 8.73
C THR A 206 -5.69 -8.36 7.56
N PRO A 207 -5.94 -9.67 7.26
CA PRO A 207 -6.65 -10.07 6.06
C PRO A 207 -8.08 -9.52 6.00
N VAL A 208 -8.45 -8.98 4.84
CA VAL A 208 -9.78 -8.44 4.55
C VAL A 208 -10.42 -9.30 3.46
N ALA A 209 -11.55 -9.92 3.77
CA ALA A 209 -12.37 -10.68 2.82
C ALA A 209 -13.84 -10.26 2.92
N TYR A 210 -14.36 -10.15 4.15
CA TYR A 210 -15.71 -9.66 4.43
C TYR A 210 -15.66 -8.61 5.53
N LEU A 211 -16.49 -7.58 5.39
CA LEU A 211 -16.59 -6.46 6.34
C LEU A 211 -17.83 -6.58 7.26
N THR A 212 -18.65 -7.62 7.09
CA THR A 212 -19.98 -7.78 7.71
C THR A 212 -19.98 -7.82 9.24
N TYR A 213 -18.90 -8.31 9.86
CA TYR A 213 -18.81 -8.49 11.31
C TYR A 213 -17.83 -7.52 11.99
N MET A 214 -17.48 -6.42 11.33
CA MET A 214 -16.66 -5.39 11.99
C MET A 214 -17.42 -4.83 13.20
N THR A 215 -16.82 -4.94 14.38
CA THR A 215 -17.43 -4.48 15.63
C THR A 215 -17.18 -3.01 15.90
N THR A 216 -16.17 -2.42 15.24
CA THR A 216 -15.86 -1.00 15.38
C THR A 216 -16.97 -0.17 14.75
N PRO A 217 -17.48 0.88 15.43
CA PRO A 217 -18.52 1.76 14.88
C PRO A 217 -18.14 2.29 13.50
N MET A 218 -16.87 2.61 13.31
CA MET A 218 -16.30 3.06 12.05
C MET A 218 -16.25 1.98 10.98
N GLY A 219 -15.90 0.74 11.35
CA GLY A 219 -15.93 -0.39 10.42
C GLY A 219 -17.36 -0.67 9.96
N ARG A 220 -18.35 -0.60 10.87
CA ARG A 220 -19.75 -0.73 10.50
C ARG A 220 -20.18 0.36 9.53
N ALA A 221 -19.85 1.62 9.82
CA ALA A 221 -20.16 2.74 8.94
C ALA A 221 -19.52 2.59 7.55
N ALA A 222 -18.24 2.23 7.48
CA ALA A 222 -17.51 2.02 6.22
C ALA A 222 -17.99 0.79 5.43
N GLY A 223 -18.50 -0.25 6.11
CA GLY A 223 -19.08 -1.43 5.47
C GLY A 223 -20.52 -1.26 5.03
N SER A 224 -21.29 -0.37 5.68
CA SER A 224 -22.70 -0.10 5.37
C SER A 224 -22.89 1.06 4.39
N ALA A 225 -21.98 2.03 4.41
CA ALA A 225 -21.98 3.11 3.44
C ALA A 225 -21.11 2.66 2.27
N PHE A 226 -21.70 2.54 1.09
CA PHE A 226 -20.99 2.50 -0.18
C PHE A 226 -20.28 3.85 -0.40
N SER A 227 -19.38 4.23 0.52
CA SER A 227 -18.80 5.56 0.62
C SER A 227 -18.03 5.94 -0.64
N GLY A 228 -17.46 4.95 -1.34
CA GLY A 228 -16.85 5.13 -2.65
C GLY A 228 -17.86 5.54 -3.73
N GLU A 229 -19.02 4.88 -3.80
CA GLU A 229 -20.10 5.24 -4.74
C GLU A 229 -20.71 6.59 -4.39
N MET A 230 -20.88 6.88 -3.10
CA MET A 230 -21.41 8.15 -2.63
C MET A 230 -20.47 9.33 -2.92
N LEU A 231 -19.16 9.17 -2.72
CA LEU A 231 -18.15 10.17 -3.06
C LEU A 231 -18.01 10.35 -4.57
N GLY A 232 -18.07 9.25 -5.33
CA GLY A 232 -18.10 9.28 -6.80
C GLY A 232 -19.34 10.01 -7.34
N ALA A 233 -20.52 9.77 -6.76
CA ALA A 233 -21.75 10.49 -7.10
C ALA A 233 -21.70 11.99 -6.75
N LEU A 234 -20.88 12.38 -5.76
CA LEU A 234 -20.61 13.78 -5.40
C LEU A 234 -19.49 14.42 -6.25
N GLY A 235 -18.97 13.72 -7.26
CA GLY A 235 -17.94 14.23 -8.17
C GLY A 235 -16.54 14.29 -7.56
N VAL A 236 -16.32 13.64 -6.42
CA VAL A 236 -15.01 13.54 -5.78
C VAL A 236 -14.26 12.38 -6.44
N GLY A 237 -13.47 12.68 -7.47
CA GLY A 237 -12.61 11.69 -8.12
C GLY A 237 -11.48 11.20 -7.20
N GLU A 238 -10.88 12.11 -6.43
CA GLU A 238 -9.82 11.76 -5.48
C GLU A 238 -10.27 12.04 -4.04
N PHE A 239 -10.13 11.04 -3.17
CA PHE A 239 -10.16 11.27 -1.73
C PHE A 239 -8.81 11.80 -1.26
N ASP A 240 -8.67 13.12 -1.19
CA ASP A 240 -7.51 13.78 -0.58
C ASP A 240 -7.75 14.01 0.92
N PRO A 241 -7.07 13.28 1.82
CA PRO A 241 -7.21 13.46 3.27
C PRO A 241 -6.78 14.85 3.75
N LYS A 242 -5.94 15.56 2.98
CA LYS A 242 -5.47 16.92 3.29
C LYS A 242 -6.41 17.99 2.75
N GLY A 243 -7.29 17.64 1.82
CA GLY A 243 -8.33 18.51 1.29
C GLY A 243 -9.40 18.83 2.33
N ALA A 244 -10.20 19.86 2.07
CA ALA A 244 -11.28 20.28 2.98
C ALA A 244 -12.29 19.15 3.24
N VAL A 245 -12.63 18.38 2.20
CA VAL A 245 -13.54 17.23 2.31
C VAL A 245 -12.93 16.10 3.16
N GLY A 246 -11.65 15.77 2.92
CA GLY A 246 -10.93 14.75 3.70
C GLY A 246 -10.75 15.14 5.16
N THR A 247 -10.41 16.40 5.43
CA THR A 247 -10.25 16.93 6.80
C THR A 247 -11.57 16.89 7.56
N ASN A 248 -12.67 17.36 6.95
CA ASN A 248 -13.99 17.32 7.59
C ASN A 248 -14.46 15.88 7.85
N TYR A 249 -14.19 14.96 6.92
CA TYR A 249 -14.49 13.55 7.12
C TYR A 249 -13.65 12.96 8.27
N LEU A 250 -12.35 13.24 8.31
CA LEU A 250 -11.47 12.79 9.39
C LEU A 250 -11.87 13.37 10.75
N GLU A 251 -12.22 14.66 10.83
CA GLU A 251 -12.71 15.29 12.06
C GLU A 251 -14.00 14.64 12.55
N PHE A 252 -14.96 14.40 11.64
CA PHE A 252 -16.19 13.69 11.96
C PHE A 252 -15.92 12.28 12.48
N VAL A 253 -15.04 11.55 11.79
CA VAL A 253 -14.68 10.17 12.13
C VAL A 253 -13.93 10.09 13.46
N CYS A 254 -13.01 11.02 13.73
CA CYS A 254 -12.26 11.13 14.98
C CYS A 254 -13.10 11.59 16.18
N ALA A 255 -14.23 12.27 15.94
CA ALA A 255 -15.15 12.67 17.00
C ALA A 255 -16.09 11.54 17.45
N MET A 256 -16.16 10.42 16.71
CA MET A 256 -16.96 9.26 17.11
C MET A 256 -16.22 8.40 18.14
N PRO A 257 -16.87 7.97 19.24
CA PRO A 257 -16.27 7.04 20.19
C PRO A 257 -16.00 5.68 19.50
N GLY A 258 -14.80 5.14 19.73
CA GLY A 258 -14.31 3.88 19.14
C GLY A 258 -14.95 2.62 19.67
#